data_AF-A0A9P0IWR1-F1
#
_entry.id   AF-A0A9P0IWR1-F1
#
_cell.length_a   1.000
_cell.length_b   1.000
_cell.length_c   1.000
_cell.angle_alpha   90.00
_cell.angle_beta   90.00
_cell.angle_gamma   90.00
#
_symmetry.space_group_name_H-M   'P 1'
#
loop_
_entity.id
_entity.type
_entity.pdbx_description
1 polymer ?
#
loop_
_entity_poly.entity_id
_entity_poly.type
_entity_poly.pdbx_seq_one_letter_code
_entity_poly.pdbx_strand_id
1 'polypeptide(L)'
;MSNACVPESVKCLDGVDYEVVKHNTHFEWVTEYENTIKKLASEVFDTLGVNNGSALDIAVKGLDGFQANLKTLMDALAKQVTDKSDVNEQAKSFAGEWAEAAKYHSDLKYHYMGDGPSAKKVRWGFEGAIKYIVVCSTHLADKGNDDDFKKEISGYVKDAIIQSLIDHLTGVKSELETLQKT
;
A
#
# COMPACT_ATOMS: atom_id res chain seq x y z
N MET A 1 0.53 -7.41 -17.84
CA MET A 1 -0.71 -7.24 -17.06
C MET A 1 -0.78 -5.77 -16.65
N SER A 2 -1.96 -5.11 -16.72
CA SER A 2 -2.04 -3.63 -16.72
C SER A 2 -1.86 -2.95 -15.36
N ASN A 3 -1.44 -1.68 -15.39
CA ASN A 3 -1.37 -0.72 -14.27
C ASN A 3 -2.74 -0.33 -13.68
N ALA A 4 -3.80 -1.10 -13.95
CA ALA A 4 -5.19 -0.77 -13.63
C ALA A 4 -5.50 -0.65 -12.13
N CYS A 5 -4.50 -0.75 -11.24
CA CYS A 5 -4.65 -0.67 -9.79
C CYS A 5 -4.08 0.58 -9.13
N VAL A 6 -3.55 1.52 -9.91
CA VAL A 6 -3.00 2.74 -9.34
C VAL A 6 -3.54 3.97 -10.08
N PRO A 7 -3.92 5.05 -9.36
CA PRO A 7 -4.37 6.28 -10.00
C PRO A 7 -3.32 6.82 -10.97
N GLU A 8 -3.72 7.24 -12.17
CA GLU A 8 -2.84 7.92 -13.14
C GLU A 8 -2.21 9.20 -12.57
N SER A 9 -2.80 9.76 -11.51
CA SER A 9 -2.26 10.92 -10.78
C SER A 9 -1.00 10.64 -9.97
N VAL A 10 -0.59 9.38 -9.84
CA VAL A 10 0.67 9.03 -9.16
C VAL A 10 1.84 9.27 -10.10
N LYS A 11 2.47 10.44 -9.98
CA LYS A 11 3.68 10.83 -10.74
C LYS A 11 4.84 9.82 -10.64
N CYS A 12 4.88 8.97 -9.60
CA CYS A 12 5.93 7.95 -9.46
C CYS A 12 5.75 6.74 -10.38
N LEU A 13 4.65 6.65 -11.14
CA LEU A 13 4.33 5.52 -12.02
C LEU A 13 4.42 5.81 -13.52
N ASP A 14 4.60 7.08 -13.91
CA ASP A 14 4.75 7.43 -15.32
C ASP A 14 6.01 6.76 -15.91
N GLY A 15 5.79 5.84 -16.85
CA GLY A 15 6.86 5.09 -17.52
C GLY A 15 7.53 3.99 -16.68
N VAL A 16 7.01 3.69 -15.48
CA VAL A 16 7.57 2.64 -14.61
C VAL A 16 6.93 1.29 -14.89
N ASP A 17 7.76 0.30 -15.23
CA ASP A 17 7.34 -1.10 -15.36
C ASP A 17 7.39 -1.79 -13.99
N TYR A 18 6.22 -2.07 -13.43
CA TYR A 18 6.11 -2.77 -12.14
C TYR A 18 6.78 -4.14 -12.14
N GLU A 19 6.78 -4.84 -13.27
CA GLU A 19 7.41 -6.16 -13.37
C GLU A 19 8.94 -6.06 -13.25
N VAL A 20 9.54 -4.94 -13.66
CA VAL A 20 10.96 -4.66 -13.42
C VAL A 20 11.19 -4.31 -11.95
N VAL A 21 10.36 -3.45 -11.37
CA VAL A 21 10.50 -2.96 -9.99
C VAL A 21 10.42 -4.11 -8.98
N LYS A 22 9.44 -5.01 -9.11
CA LYS A 22 9.24 -6.11 -8.14
C LYS A 22 10.36 -7.16 -8.14
N HIS A 23 11.25 -7.12 -9.13
CA HIS A 23 12.42 -7.99 -9.24
C HIS A 23 13.74 -7.24 -8.93
N ASN A 24 13.66 -6.03 -8.37
CA ASN A 24 14.81 -5.33 -7.83
C ASN A 24 15.40 -6.15 -6.65
N THR A 25 16.73 -6.28 -6.60
CA THR A 25 17.46 -7.08 -5.60
C THR A 25 17.21 -6.64 -4.16
N HIS A 26 16.87 -5.37 -3.94
CA HIS A 26 16.52 -4.88 -2.61
C HIS A 26 15.06 -5.15 -2.25
N PHE A 27 14.23 -5.55 -3.21
CA PHE A 27 12.78 -5.76 -3.07
C PHE A 27 12.37 -7.21 -3.41
N GLU A 28 13.28 -8.19 -3.28
CA GLU A 28 13.01 -9.60 -3.59
C GLU A 28 11.83 -10.20 -2.82
N TRP A 29 11.51 -9.63 -1.64
CA TRP A 29 10.37 -10.02 -0.82
C TRP A 29 9.01 -9.69 -1.46
N VAL A 30 8.95 -8.76 -2.43
CA VAL A 30 7.69 -8.23 -2.97
C VAL A 30 6.79 -9.33 -3.53
N THR A 31 7.37 -10.31 -4.24
CA THR A 31 6.58 -11.37 -4.88
C THR A 31 5.85 -12.24 -3.85
N GLU A 32 6.50 -12.57 -2.73
CA GLU A 32 5.90 -13.37 -1.65
C GLU A 32 4.76 -12.61 -0.96
N TYR A 33 4.99 -11.33 -0.65
CA TYR A 33 4.01 -10.49 0.03
C TYR A 33 2.82 -10.16 -0.87
N GLU A 34 3.03 -9.91 -2.17
CA GLU A 34 1.96 -9.79 -3.16
C GLU A 34 1.06 -11.03 -3.19
N ASN A 35 1.66 -12.23 -3.23
CA ASN A 35 0.91 -13.48 -3.24
C ASN A 35 0.11 -13.66 -1.95
N THR A 36 0.70 -13.29 -0.82
CA THR A 36 0.02 -13.31 0.49
C THR A 36 -1.18 -12.37 0.51
N ILE A 37 -1.02 -11.12 0.06
CA ILE A 37 -2.11 -10.15 -0.02
C ILE A 37 -3.20 -10.60 -0.98
N LYS A 38 -2.84 -11.11 -2.18
CA LYS A 38 -3.81 -11.65 -3.16
C LYS A 38 -4.61 -12.82 -2.58
N LYS A 39 -3.94 -13.74 -1.87
CA LYS A 39 -4.60 -14.87 -1.22
C LYS A 39 -5.55 -14.41 -0.13
N LEU A 40 -5.08 -13.57 0.81
CA LEU A 40 -5.90 -13.04 1.89
C LEU A 40 -7.08 -12.22 1.36
N ALA A 41 -6.87 -11.40 0.33
CA ALA A 41 -7.92 -10.65 -0.31
C ALA A 41 -8.96 -11.60 -0.93
N SER A 42 -8.54 -12.63 -1.66
CA SER A 42 -9.49 -13.64 -2.17
C SER A 42 -10.32 -14.23 -1.04
N GLU A 43 -9.68 -14.72 0.02
CA GLU A 43 -10.38 -15.31 1.17
C GLU A 43 -11.38 -14.33 1.80
N VAL A 44 -10.98 -13.08 2.05
CA VAL A 44 -11.86 -12.02 2.58
C VAL A 44 -13.07 -11.80 1.68
N PHE A 45 -12.85 -11.61 0.38
CA PHE A 45 -13.92 -11.23 -0.55
C PHE A 45 -14.79 -12.41 -0.97
N ASP A 46 -14.25 -13.64 -0.92
CA ASP A 46 -15.02 -14.88 -1.07
C ASP A 46 -15.97 -15.07 0.14
N THR A 47 -15.48 -14.78 1.36
CA THR A 47 -16.29 -14.77 2.60
C THR A 47 -17.34 -13.66 2.62
N LEU A 48 -17.02 -12.48 2.08
CA LEU A 48 -17.92 -11.34 1.96
C LEU A 48 -19.11 -11.67 1.04
N GLY A 49 -18.88 -12.46 0.00
CA GLY A 49 -19.91 -12.87 -0.97
C GLY A 49 -20.55 -11.69 -1.70
N VAL A 50 -21.80 -11.85 -2.14
CA VAL A 50 -22.59 -10.79 -2.82
C VAL A 50 -23.41 -9.94 -1.84
N ASN A 51 -23.32 -10.22 -0.53
CA ASN A 51 -24.15 -9.57 0.49
C ASN A 51 -23.57 -8.21 0.89
N ASN A 52 -24.12 -7.17 0.27
CA ASN A 52 -23.75 -5.75 0.42
C ASN A 52 -24.36 -5.11 1.69
N GLY A 53 -24.03 -5.65 2.87
CA GLY A 53 -24.44 -5.13 4.18
C GLY A 53 -23.25 -4.92 5.13
N SER A 54 -23.42 -5.26 6.41
CA SER A 54 -22.39 -5.13 7.46
C SER A 54 -21.03 -5.75 7.13
N ALA A 55 -20.99 -6.79 6.29
CA ALA A 55 -19.75 -7.40 5.82
C ALA A 55 -18.91 -6.45 4.94
N LEU A 56 -19.56 -5.66 4.08
CA LEU A 56 -18.86 -4.64 3.28
C LEU A 56 -18.33 -3.52 4.18
N ASP A 57 -19.11 -3.11 5.19
CA ASP A 57 -18.68 -2.09 6.15
C ASP A 57 -17.43 -2.51 6.93
N ILE A 58 -17.30 -3.79 7.30
CA ILE A 58 -16.09 -4.34 7.94
C ILE A 58 -14.89 -4.19 7.00
N ALA A 59 -15.01 -4.61 5.75
CA ALA A 59 -13.92 -4.49 4.78
C ALA A 59 -13.54 -3.04 4.49
N VAL A 60 -14.53 -2.13 4.39
CA VAL A 60 -14.30 -0.69 4.24
C VAL A 60 -13.56 -0.13 5.44
N LYS A 61 -13.99 -0.44 6.67
CA LYS A 61 -13.31 0.00 7.90
C LYS A 61 -11.87 -0.52 7.98
N GLY A 62 -11.63 -1.76 7.57
CA GLY A 62 -10.28 -2.31 7.52
C GLY A 62 -9.37 -1.57 6.55
N LEU A 63 -9.86 -1.24 5.35
CA LEU A 63 -9.10 -0.48 4.37
C LEU A 63 -8.86 0.97 4.85
N ASP A 64 -9.89 1.64 5.37
CA ASP A 64 -9.80 2.99 5.91
C ASP A 64 -8.82 3.03 7.11
N GLY A 65 -8.82 2.00 7.95
CA GLY A 65 -7.87 1.83 9.06
C GLY A 65 -6.42 1.68 8.57
N PHE A 66 -6.20 0.82 7.57
CA PHE A 66 -4.88 0.70 6.93
C PHE A 66 -4.42 2.05 6.39
N GLN A 67 -5.30 2.78 5.69
CA GLN A 67 -4.95 4.08 5.11
C GLN A 67 -4.62 5.14 6.18
N ALA A 68 -5.32 5.14 7.31
CA ALA A 68 -4.98 6.01 8.44
C ALA A 68 -3.58 5.69 9.00
N ASN A 69 -3.27 4.40 9.15
CA ASN A 69 -1.93 3.97 9.56
C ASN A 69 -0.86 4.32 8.52
N LEU A 70 -1.16 4.14 7.23
CA LEU A 70 -0.27 4.49 6.14
C LEU A 70 0.17 5.96 6.22
N LYS A 71 -0.74 6.90 6.52
CA LYS A 71 -0.37 8.32 6.71
C LYS A 71 0.70 8.49 7.77
N THR A 72 0.51 7.85 8.92
CA THR A 72 1.43 7.93 10.06
C THR A 72 2.78 7.32 9.74
N LEU A 73 2.79 6.17 9.06
CA LEU A 73 4.03 5.49 8.64
C LEU A 73 4.76 6.29 7.56
N MET A 74 4.03 6.91 6.63
CA MET A 74 4.62 7.77 5.61
C MET A 74 5.23 9.04 6.20
N ASP A 75 4.61 9.64 7.22
CA ASP A 75 5.18 10.77 7.95
C ASP A 75 6.47 10.39 8.68
N ALA A 76 6.47 9.22 9.32
CA ALA A 76 7.66 8.68 9.98
C ALA A 76 8.79 8.42 8.96
N LEU A 77 8.48 7.82 7.81
CA LEU A 77 9.45 7.59 6.74
C LEU A 77 10.01 8.91 6.19
N ALA A 78 9.15 9.87 5.86
CA ALA A 78 9.58 11.17 5.34
C ALA A 78 10.50 11.90 6.33
N LYS A 79 10.15 11.87 7.62
CA LYS A 79 11.00 12.42 8.68
C LYS A 79 12.34 11.70 8.77
N GLN A 80 12.34 10.37 8.81
CA GLN A 80 13.56 9.56 8.86
C GLN A 80 14.52 9.88 7.69
N VAL A 81 13.99 10.00 6.48
CA VAL A 81 14.78 10.36 5.29
C VAL A 81 15.28 11.80 5.37
N THR A 82 14.46 12.73 5.84
CA THR A 82 14.82 14.16 5.94
C THR A 82 15.89 14.43 6.99
N ASP A 83 15.80 13.77 8.14
CA ASP A 83 16.70 13.94 9.27
C ASP A 83 18.10 13.33 9.01
N LYS A 84 18.24 12.47 7.98
CA LYS A 84 19.53 11.90 7.58
C LYS A 84 20.43 12.90 6.87
N SER A 85 21.66 13.03 7.36
CA SER A 85 22.66 13.98 6.84
C SER A 85 23.31 13.54 5.53
N ASP A 86 23.38 12.24 5.29
CA ASP A 86 24.05 11.59 4.14
C ASP A 86 23.12 11.35 2.95
N VAL A 87 21.81 11.54 3.13
CA VAL A 87 20.81 11.43 2.07
C VAL A 87 20.74 12.74 1.28
N ASN A 88 20.72 12.64 -0.05
CA ASN A 88 20.65 13.81 -0.91
C ASN A 88 19.26 14.48 -0.93
N GLU A 89 19.23 15.76 -1.31
CA GLU A 89 18.00 16.58 -1.32
C GLU A 89 16.90 16.07 -2.25
N GLN A 90 17.26 15.35 -3.33
CA GLN A 90 16.24 14.79 -4.22
C GLN A 90 15.45 13.67 -3.55
N ALA A 91 16.13 12.79 -2.80
CA ALA A 91 15.48 11.74 -2.02
C ALA A 91 14.62 12.34 -0.89
N LYS A 92 15.10 13.38 -0.21
CA LYS A 92 14.34 14.09 0.83
C LYS A 92 13.07 14.74 0.28
N SER A 93 13.18 15.50 -0.81
CA SER A 93 12.03 16.12 -1.48
C SER A 93 11.00 15.07 -1.87
N PHE A 94 11.47 13.97 -2.49
CA PHE A 94 10.58 12.91 -2.93
C PHE A 94 9.89 12.18 -1.77
N ALA A 95 10.58 11.92 -0.66
CA ALA A 95 9.96 11.30 0.50
C ALA A 95 8.82 12.15 1.07
N GLY A 96 9.01 13.48 1.14
CA GLY A 96 7.96 14.42 1.52
C GLY A 96 6.79 14.45 0.54
N GLU A 97 7.08 14.55 -0.76
CA GLU A 97 6.04 14.53 -1.82
C GLU A 97 5.24 13.23 -1.80
N TRP A 98 5.90 12.09 -1.59
CA TRP A 98 5.26 10.79 -1.51
C TRP A 98 4.34 10.71 -0.27
N ALA A 99 4.80 11.18 0.89
CA ALA A 99 3.98 11.21 2.09
C ALA A 99 2.71 12.06 1.92
N GLU A 100 2.85 13.26 1.34
CA GLU A 100 1.70 14.13 1.03
C GLU A 100 0.75 13.51 0.00
N ALA A 101 1.29 12.85 -1.04
CA ALA A 101 0.46 12.16 -2.03
C ALA A 101 -0.32 10.98 -1.40
N ALA A 102 0.31 10.21 -0.51
CA ALA A 102 -0.35 9.12 0.21
C ALA A 102 -1.49 9.63 1.09
N LYS A 103 -1.29 10.75 1.80
CA LYS A 103 -2.34 11.42 2.57
C LYS A 103 -3.48 11.87 1.69
N TYR A 104 -3.17 12.59 0.61
CA TYR A 104 -4.15 13.11 -0.33
C TYR A 104 -5.04 12.00 -0.91
N HIS A 105 -4.46 10.88 -1.35
CA HIS A 105 -5.23 9.76 -1.90
C HIS A 105 -6.13 9.08 -0.85
N SER A 106 -5.67 8.99 0.40
CA SER A 106 -6.49 8.48 1.48
C SER A 106 -7.62 9.44 1.86
N ASP A 107 -7.36 10.74 1.96
CA ASP A 107 -8.36 11.75 2.33
C ASP A 107 -9.47 11.86 1.27
N LEU A 108 -9.12 11.77 -0.01
CA LEU A 108 -10.10 11.71 -1.10
C LEU A 108 -10.89 10.41 -1.15
N LYS A 109 -10.49 9.39 -0.37
CA LYS A 109 -10.99 8.03 -0.49
C LYS A 109 -11.02 7.58 -1.95
N TYR A 110 -9.91 7.76 -2.67
CA TYR A 110 -9.86 7.65 -4.13
C TYR A 110 -10.47 6.32 -4.64
N HIS A 111 -10.29 5.23 -3.89
CA HIS A 111 -10.84 3.92 -4.24
C HIS A 111 -12.38 3.85 -4.23
N TYR A 112 -13.07 4.79 -3.60
CA TYR A 112 -14.54 4.85 -3.53
C TYR A 112 -15.15 5.91 -4.45
N MET A 113 -14.37 6.66 -5.23
CA MET A 113 -14.90 7.72 -6.09
C MET A 113 -16.02 7.22 -7.02
N GLY A 114 -17.01 8.08 -7.27
CA GLY A 114 -18.26 7.74 -7.98
C GLY A 114 -19.31 7.20 -7.03
N ASP A 115 -19.85 6.01 -7.33
CA ASP A 115 -21.00 5.41 -6.60
C ASP A 115 -20.68 4.90 -5.17
N GLY A 116 -19.61 5.36 -4.55
CA GLY A 116 -19.19 4.93 -3.21
C GLY A 116 -18.46 3.58 -3.17
N PRO A 117 -18.30 2.99 -1.96
CA PRO A 117 -17.58 1.74 -1.77
C PRO A 117 -18.35 0.53 -2.33
N SER A 118 -17.62 -0.41 -2.90
CA SER A 118 -18.13 -1.72 -3.30
C SER A 118 -17.08 -2.78 -3.03
N ALA A 119 -17.47 -4.05 -2.89
CA ALA A 119 -16.54 -5.15 -2.64
C ALA A 119 -15.38 -5.17 -3.66
N LYS A 120 -15.69 -4.96 -4.94
CA LYS A 120 -14.69 -4.83 -6.01
C LYS A 120 -13.71 -3.68 -5.77
N LYS A 121 -14.21 -2.49 -5.40
CA LYS A 121 -13.40 -1.30 -5.15
C LYS A 121 -12.52 -1.42 -3.90
N VAL A 122 -13.04 -2.03 -2.83
CA VAL A 122 -12.28 -2.27 -1.59
C VAL A 122 -11.18 -3.31 -1.84
N ARG A 123 -11.50 -4.42 -2.53
CA ARG A 123 -10.51 -5.43 -2.94
C ARG A 123 -9.38 -4.82 -3.75
N TRP A 124 -9.77 -3.98 -4.71
CA TRP A 124 -8.84 -3.23 -5.54
C TRP A 124 -7.94 -2.31 -4.73
N GLY A 125 -8.45 -1.67 -3.68
CA GLY A 125 -7.66 -0.87 -2.75
C GLY A 125 -6.55 -1.67 -2.06
N PHE A 126 -6.88 -2.84 -1.49
CA PHE A 126 -5.88 -3.71 -0.85
C PHE A 126 -4.82 -4.24 -1.84
N GLU A 127 -5.25 -4.80 -2.97
CA GLU A 127 -4.34 -5.38 -3.96
C GLU A 127 -3.51 -4.31 -4.71
N GLY A 128 -4.04 -3.09 -4.84
CA GLY A 128 -3.36 -1.97 -5.49
C GLY A 128 -2.33 -1.27 -4.60
N ALA A 129 -2.57 -1.23 -3.28
CA ALA A 129 -1.72 -0.52 -2.33
C ALA A 129 -0.26 -1.00 -2.37
N ILE A 130 -0.02 -2.32 -2.35
CA ILE A 130 1.34 -2.87 -2.41
C ILE A 130 2.09 -2.42 -3.67
N LYS A 131 1.42 -2.37 -4.84
CA LYS A 131 2.07 -1.94 -6.09
C LYS A 131 2.52 -0.49 -6.03
N TYR A 132 1.63 0.38 -5.57
CA TYR A 132 1.92 1.80 -5.37
C TYR A 132 3.09 2.00 -4.41
N ILE A 133 3.06 1.33 -3.26
CA ILE A 133 4.08 1.45 -2.21
C ILE A 133 5.44 0.95 -2.72
N VAL A 134 5.48 -0.20 -3.39
CA VAL A 134 6.71 -0.79 -3.93
C VAL A 134 7.34 0.09 -5.01
N VAL A 135 6.54 0.66 -5.92
CA VAL A 135 7.07 1.55 -6.95
C VAL A 135 7.64 2.83 -6.36
N CYS A 136 6.87 3.53 -5.54
CA CYS A 136 7.35 4.78 -4.95
C CYS A 136 8.56 4.51 -4.01
N SER A 137 8.58 3.41 -3.25
CA SER A 137 9.74 3.07 -2.40
C SER A 137 11.00 2.74 -3.21
N THR A 138 10.86 2.02 -4.32
CA THR A 138 12.00 1.76 -5.21
C THR A 138 12.52 3.06 -5.82
N HIS A 139 11.62 3.95 -6.25
CA HIS A 139 12.00 5.27 -6.76
C HIS A 139 12.74 6.11 -5.70
N LEU A 140 12.26 6.10 -4.45
CA LEU A 140 12.95 6.75 -3.33
C LEU A 140 14.35 6.15 -3.11
N ALA A 141 14.42 4.83 -3.05
CA ALA A 141 15.66 4.08 -2.82
C ALA A 141 16.71 4.38 -3.92
N ASP A 142 16.29 4.45 -5.18
CA ASP A 142 17.16 4.79 -6.32
C ASP A 142 17.63 6.25 -6.29
N LYS A 143 16.82 7.18 -5.75
CA LYS A 143 17.26 8.56 -5.56
C LYS A 143 18.37 8.69 -4.52
N GLY A 144 18.36 7.89 -3.45
CA GLY A 144 19.39 7.96 -2.41
C GLY A 144 20.77 7.46 -2.85
N ASN A 145 20.80 6.62 -3.90
CA ASN A 145 22.01 6.10 -4.57
C ASN A 145 23.08 5.47 -3.64
N ASP A 146 22.65 4.93 -2.50
CA ASP A 146 23.48 4.20 -1.54
C ASP A 146 22.79 2.87 -1.17
N ASP A 147 23.55 1.78 -1.10
CA ASP A 147 23.00 0.43 -0.89
C ASP A 147 22.43 0.23 0.52
N ASP A 148 22.99 0.90 1.52
CA ASP A 148 22.48 0.81 2.89
C ASP A 148 21.19 1.61 3.03
N PHE A 149 21.10 2.78 2.39
CA PHE A 149 19.85 3.51 2.25
C PHE A 149 18.77 2.67 1.54
N LYS A 150 19.11 1.98 0.44
CA LYS A 150 18.16 1.10 -0.27
C LYS A 150 17.63 -0.02 0.63
N LYS A 151 18.51 -0.68 1.41
CA LYS A 151 18.12 -1.72 2.37
C LYS A 151 17.22 -1.16 3.48
N GLU A 152 17.53 0.02 3.99
CA GLU A 152 16.74 0.68 5.04
C GLU A 152 15.34 1.03 4.55
N ILE A 153 15.21 1.64 3.37
CA ILE A 153 13.91 1.95 2.76
C ILE A 153 13.12 0.67 2.51
N SER A 154 13.76 -0.34 1.92
CA SER A 154 13.12 -1.63 1.67
C SER A 154 12.65 -2.31 2.96
N GLY A 155 13.49 -2.34 4.00
CA GLY A 155 13.18 -2.94 5.30
C GLY A 155 12.02 -2.22 5.99
N TYR A 156 12.04 -0.90 6.05
CA TYR A 156 10.94 -0.13 6.63
C TYR A 156 9.63 -0.36 5.88
N VAL A 157 9.67 -0.32 4.56
CA VAL A 157 8.49 -0.54 3.71
C VAL A 157 7.92 -1.93 3.92
N LYS A 158 8.77 -2.96 3.94
CA LYS A 158 8.37 -4.35 4.18
C LYS A 158 7.76 -4.52 5.58
N ASP A 159 8.52 -4.18 6.61
CA ASP A 159 8.24 -4.58 7.99
C ASP A 159 7.22 -3.68 8.68
N ALA A 160 7.07 -2.42 8.24
CA ALA A 160 6.10 -1.50 8.80
C ALA A 160 4.89 -1.31 7.87
N ILE A 161 5.12 -0.88 6.62
CA ILE A 161 4.01 -0.45 5.74
C ILE A 161 3.24 -1.66 5.18
N ILE A 162 3.95 -2.60 4.55
CA ILE A 162 3.33 -3.78 3.94
C ILE A 162 2.81 -4.73 5.02
N GLN A 163 3.52 -4.89 6.13
CA GLN A 163 2.99 -5.65 7.27
C GLN A 163 1.69 -5.03 7.80
N SER A 164 1.62 -3.70 7.96
CA SER A 164 0.36 -3.03 8.35
C SER A 164 -0.80 -3.31 7.39
N LEU A 165 -0.54 -3.42 6.07
CA LEU A 165 -1.56 -3.79 5.09
C LEU A 165 -2.08 -5.22 5.34
N ILE A 166 -1.18 -6.16 5.57
CA ILE A 166 -1.51 -7.57 5.85
C ILE A 166 -2.27 -7.70 7.17
N ASP A 167 -1.86 -6.97 8.21
CA ASP A 167 -2.48 -7.03 9.53
C ASP A 167 -3.94 -6.56 9.47
N HIS A 168 -4.22 -5.47 8.75
CA HIS A 168 -5.60 -4.99 8.57
C HIS A 168 -6.44 -5.96 7.76
N LEU A 169 -5.88 -6.53 6.69
CA LEU A 169 -6.60 -7.51 5.87
C LEU A 169 -6.89 -8.80 6.65
N THR A 170 -5.96 -9.21 7.51
CA THR A 170 -6.14 -10.34 8.44
C THR A 170 -7.21 -10.04 9.49
N GLY A 171 -7.22 -8.82 10.04
CA GLY A 171 -8.27 -8.36 10.95
C GLY A 171 -9.66 -8.41 10.31
N VAL A 172 -9.80 -7.90 9.09
CA VAL A 172 -11.05 -7.98 8.30
C VAL A 172 -11.49 -9.43 8.15
N LYS A 173 -10.58 -10.33 7.77
CA LYS A 173 -10.89 -11.77 7.65
C LYS A 173 -11.44 -12.34 8.96
N SER A 174 -10.75 -12.10 10.08
CA SER A 174 -11.18 -12.60 11.39
C SER A 174 -12.54 -12.05 11.84
N GLU A 175 -12.82 -10.77 11.58
CA GLU A 175 -14.12 -10.17 11.88
C GLU A 175 -15.25 -10.78 11.03
N LEU A 176 -15.01 -11.00 9.73
CA LEU A 176 -15.97 -11.64 8.83
C LEU A 176 -16.26 -13.10 9.23
N GLU A 177 -15.22 -13.87 9.56
CA GLU A 177 -15.36 -15.25 10.03
C GLU A 177 -16.13 -15.32 11.36
N THR A 178 -16.03 -14.31 12.20
CA THR A 178 -16.79 -14.21 13.45
C THR A 178 -18.26 -13.89 13.16
N LEU A 179 -18.52 -12.96 12.24
CA LEU A 179 -19.87 -12.59 11.83
C LEU A 179 -20.64 -13.79 11.24
N GLN A 180 -19.98 -14.66 10.47
CA GLN A 180 -20.62 -15.86 9.90
C GLN A 180 -21.00 -16.94 10.93
N LYS A 181 -20.41 -16.90 12.14
CA LYS A 181 -20.71 -17.84 13.22
C LYS A 181 -21.86 -17.38 14.12
N THR A 182 -22.37 -16.16 13.90
CA THR A 182 -23.42 -15.53 14.70
C THR A 182 -24.77 -15.64 13.99
#